data_AF-A0A4Q0Q3D9-F1
#
_entry.id   AF-A0A4Q0Q3D9-F1
#
_cell.length_a   1.000
_cell.length_b   1.000
_cell.length_c   1.000
_cell.angle_alpha   90.00
_cell.angle_beta   90.00
_cell.angle_gamma   90.00
#
_symmetry.space_group_name_H-M   'P 1'
#
loop_
_entity.id
_entity.type
_entity.pdbx_description
1 polymer ?
#
loop_
_entity_poly.entity_id
_entity_poly.type
_entity_poly.pdbx_seq_one_letter_code
_entity_poly.pdbx_strand_id
1 'polypeptide(L)'
;AGAKNSSIVAGALNLSTGANVDLSITGTKNALSALGLTGSTGTGTAFTASRSAASGGISGKTLTFSSFNGGAAVNVTFGDGTGGTVKTLDQLNTQLQANNLTATIDANGLLTVSATNDYASSTIGSAAAGGTIGGTITSTLTWSNATAPVADAVAQATRTNLVSQYNNIMTQIDTTSLDASFNGVNLLNGDQLKLVFDETGKSNLSITGVTFNSKGLGLAGLVQGTDFIDNAATNKVLTKLNTASSTLRSEASTLGSNLSVVQVRQDFNKNLINVLQTGSSNLTLADTNEEAANSQALSTRQSIAVSALSLANQSQQSVLQLLR
;
A
#
# COMPACT_ATOMS: atom_id res chain seq x y z
N ALA A 1 -18.46 -42.40 19.05
CA ALA A 1 -18.57 -43.56 18.16
C ALA A 1 -18.03 -44.79 18.89
N GLY A 2 -18.90 -45.76 19.17
CA GLY A 2 -18.66 -46.79 20.18
C GLY A 2 -17.85 -48.00 19.69
N ALA A 3 -16.92 -48.43 20.53
CA ALA A 3 -16.28 -49.74 20.47
C ALA A 3 -17.34 -50.84 20.71
N LYS A 4 -18.04 -51.24 19.65
CA LYS A 4 -18.81 -52.50 19.70
C LYS A 4 -17.84 -53.65 19.50
N ASN A 5 -17.92 -54.67 20.36
CA ASN A 5 -17.17 -55.90 20.17
C ASN A 5 -17.64 -56.60 18.90
N SER A 6 -16.74 -57.36 18.26
CA SER A 6 -17.13 -58.32 17.24
C SER A 6 -18.24 -59.23 17.77
N SER A 7 -19.23 -59.55 16.94
CA SER A 7 -20.43 -60.27 17.35
C SER A 7 -20.87 -61.24 16.28
N ILE A 8 -21.73 -62.19 16.64
CA ILE A 8 -22.45 -63.02 15.67
C ILE A 8 -23.88 -62.50 15.59
N VAL A 9 -24.34 -62.15 14.38
CA VAL A 9 -25.71 -61.70 14.14
C VAL A 9 -26.32 -62.56 13.03
N ALA A 10 -27.42 -63.25 13.33
CA ALA A 10 -28.12 -64.13 12.39
C ALA A 10 -27.20 -65.17 11.70
N GLY A 11 -26.23 -65.71 12.44
CA GLY A 11 -25.26 -66.69 11.93
C GLY A 11 -24.09 -66.12 11.13
N ALA A 12 -24.06 -64.80 10.89
CA ALA A 12 -22.93 -64.12 10.29
C ALA A 12 -21.95 -63.59 11.36
N LEU A 13 -20.65 -63.72 11.10
CA LEU A 13 -19.59 -63.14 11.93
C LEU A 13 -19.37 -61.67 11.54
N ASN A 14 -19.70 -60.77 12.47
CA ASN A 14 -19.49 -59.34 12.35
C ASN A 14 -18.19 -58.96 13.08
N LEU A 15 -17.13 -58.70 12.33
CA LEU A 15 -15.85 -58.25 12.87
C LEU A 15 -15.83 -56.73 13.04
N SER A 16 -15.58 -56.27 14.25
CA SER A 16 -15.37 -54.86 14.59
C SER A 16 -13.90 -54.63 14.90
N THR A 17 -13.30 -53.59 14.32
CA THR A 17 -11.90 -53.23 14.61
C THR A 17 -11.71 -52.66 16.00
N GLY A 18 -12.79 -52.24 16.68
CA GLY A 18 -12.73 -51.60 18.01
C GLY A 18 -11.94 -50.27 18.03
N ALA A 19 -11.43 -49.82 16.89
CA ALA A 19 -10.56 -48.67 16.71
C ALA A 19 -11.01 -47.87 15.48
N ASN A 20 -10.66 -46.59 15.41
CA ASN A 20 -10.98 -45.70 14.27
C ASN A 20 -10.07 -45.95 13.06
N VAL A 21 -9.85 -47.22 12.70
CA VAL A 21 -9.05 -47.66 11.55
C VAL A 21 -9.83 -48.69 10.74
N ASP A 22 -9.54 -48.77 9.45
CA ASP A 22 -10.14 -49.77 8.55
C ASP A 22 -9.71 -51.19 8.96
N LEU A 23 -10.60 -52.17 8.74
CA LEU A 23 -10.28 -53.57 9.00
C LEU A 23 -9.33 -54.07 7.90
N SER A 24 -8.07 -54.26 8.26
CA SER A 24 -7.07 -54.89 7.41
C SER A 24 -6.76 -56.29 7.94
N ILE A 25 -7.14 -57.31 7.18
CA ILE A 25 -6.77 -58.70 7.46
C ILE A 25 -5.74 -59.09 6.42
N THR A 26 -4.48 -59.18 6.85
CA THR A 26 -3.34 -59.59 6.02
C THR A 26 -2.79 -60.92 6.52
N GLY A 27 -2.26 -61.72 5.61
CA GLY A 27 -1.65 -63.01 5.94
C GLY A 27 -0.54 -63.36 4.97
N THR A 28 0.37 -64.23 5.39
CA THR A 28 1.39 -64.76 4.49
C THR A 28 0.80 -65.91 3.68
N LYS A 29 1.10 -65.96 2.37
CA LYS A 29 0.65 -67.02 1.45
C LYS A 29 -0.89 -67.10 1.36
N ASN A 30 -1.45 -68.31 1.44
CA ASN A 30 -2.86 -68.62 1.22
C ASN A 30 -3.73 -68.55 2.50
N ALA A 31 -3.31 -67.81 3.54
CA ALA A 31 -4.00 -67.79 4.83
C ALA A 31 -5.48 -67.37 4.72
N LEU A 32 -5.80 -66.38 3.89
CA LEU A 32 -7.18 -65.96 3.63
C LEU A 32 -7.98 -67.00 2.82
N SER A 33 -7.29 -67.79 1.99
CA SER A 33 -7.87 -68.89 1.24
C SER A 33 -8.22 -70.08 2.13
N ALA A 34 -7.38 -70.41 3.11
CA ALA A 34 -7.67 -71.43 4.11
C ALA A 34 -8.88 -71.07 5.00
N LEU A 35 -9.15 -69.77 5.18
CA LEU A 35 -10.34 -69.27 5.89
C LEU A 35 -11.58 -69.14 4.98
N GLY A 36 -11.49 -69.50 3.69
CA GLY A 36 -12.59 -69.37 2.74
C GLY A 36 -12.94 -67.92 2.36
N LEU A 37 -12.08 -66.95 2.72
CA LEU A 37 -12.27 -65.52 2.50
C LEU A 37 -11.61 -65.07 1.18
N THR A 38 -11.74 -65.88 0.13
CA THR A 38 -11.17 -65.55 -1.19
C THR A 38 -12.12 -64.65 -1.96
N GLY A 39 -11.60 -63.61 -2.61
CA GLY A 39 -12.31 -62.97 -3.73
C GLY A 39 -12.62 -63.99 -4.83
N SER A 40 -13.34 -63.56 -5.87
CA SER A 40 -13.86 -64.42 -6.96
C SER A 40 -12.82 -65.27 -7.72
N THR A 41 -11.52 -65.06 -7.48
CA THR A 41 -10.40 -65.77 -8.11
C THR A 41 -9.63 -66.73 -7.19
N GLY A 42 -10.03 -66.93 -5.92
CA GLY A 42 -9.47 -67.98 -5.06
C GLY A 42 -8.07 -67.73 -4.48
N THR A 43 -7.39 -66.63 -4.85
CA THR A 43 -5.98 -66.37 -4.49
C THR A 43 -5.73 -64.99 -3.86
N GLY A 44 -6.75 -64.39 -3.23
CA GLY A 44 -6.61 -63.07 -2.61
C GLY A 44 -5.59 -63.07 -1.46
N THR A 45 -4.54 -62.26 -1.57
CA THR A 45 -3.54 -62.04 -0.50
C THR A 45 -3.94 -60.92 0.48
N ALA A 46 -5.03 -60.20 0.18
CA ALA A 46 -5.65 -59.21 1.04
C ALA A 46 -7.17 -59.23 0.89
N PHE A 47 -7.89 -59.18 2.01
CA PHE A 47 -9.32 -58.86 2.05
C PHE A 47 -9.44 -57.45 2.65
N THR A 48 -9.80 -56.49 1.81
CA THR A 48 -10.06 -55.11 2.23
C THR A 48 -11.53 -54.79 2.02
N ALA A 49 -12.31 -54.84 3.10
CA ALA A 49 -13.62 -54.22 3.12
C ALA A 49 -13.42 -52.76 3.55
N SER A 50 -13.39 -51.84 2.58
CA SER A 50 -13.52 -50.42 2.89
C SER A 50 -14.82 -50.22 3.65
N ARG A 51 -14.82 -49.40 4.69
CA ARG A 51 -16.06 -48.97 5.32
C ARG A 51 -16.88 -48.26 4.24
N SER A 52 -17.83 -48.96 3.62
CA SER A 52 -18.93 -48.27 2.96
C SER A 52 -19.68 -47.60 4.11
N ALA A 53 -19.60 -46.28 4.19
CA ALA A 53 -20.34 -45.53 5.20
C ALA A 53 -21.79 -46.04 5.16
N ALA A 54 -22.26 -46.61 6.28
CA ALA A 54 -23.65 -47.06 6.38
C ALA A 54 -24.58 -45.89 6.03
N SER A 55 -25.81 -46.19 5.59
CA SER A 55 -26.86 -45.20 5.29
C SER A 55 -26.82 -44.05 6.31
N GLY A 56 -26.35 -42.87 5.87
CA GLY A 56 -25.82 -41.81 6.74
C GLY A 56 -24.51 -41.17 6.24
N GLY A 57 -23.83 -41.75 5.23
CA GLY A 57 -22.70 -41.12 4.55
C GLY A 57 -23.12 -39.94 3.66
N ILE A 58 -22.37 -38.84 3.71
CA ILE A 58 -22.61 -37.64 2.86
C ILE A 58 -21.95 -37.73 1.47
N SER A 59 -21.33 -38.86 1.13
CA SER A 59 -20.73 -39.07 -0.20
C SER A 59 -21.77 -38.91 -1.31
N GLY A 60 -21.41 -38.20 -2.37
CA GLY A 60 -22.28 -37.80 -3.47
C GLY A 60 -23.26 -36.67 -3.13
N LYS A 61 -23.30 -36.18 -1.89
CA LYS A 61 -24.13 -35.03 -1.52
C LYS A 61 -23.41 -33.73 -1.86
N THR A 62 -24.18 -32.72 -2.26
CA THR A 62 -23.69 -31.38 -2.51
C THR A 62 -23.97 -30.44 -1.33
N LEU A 63 -23.00 -29.61 -0.98
CA LEU A 63 -23.12 -28.43 -0.12
C LEU A 63 -22.93 -27.20 -0.99
N THR A 64 -23.95 -26.35 -1.05
CA THR A 64 -23.87 -25.11 -1.84
C THR A 64 -24.00 -23.89 -0.96
N PHE A 65 -23.29 -22.83 -1.34
CA PHE A 65 -23.51 -21.48 -0.82
C PHE A 65 -23.68 -20.52 -1.98
N SER A 66 -24.71 -19.66 -1.94
CA SER A 66 -24.77 -18.51 -2.84
C SER A 66 -23.57 -17.57 -2.60
N SER A 67 -23.34 -16.59 -3.50
CA SER A 67 -22.32 -15.55 -3.28
C SER A 67 -22.48 -14.90 -1.90
N PHE A 68 -21.39 -14.84 -1.14
CA PHE A 68 -21.26 -14.20 0.17
C PHE A 68 -20.25 -13.06 0.07
N ASN A 69 -20.68 -11.82 0.35
CA ASN A 69 -19.85 -10.61 0.30
C ASN A 69 -19.06 -10.40 -1.02
N GLY A 70 -19.65 -10.81 -2.14
CA GLY A 70 -19.03 -10.72 -3.47
C GLY A 70 -18.09 -11.89 -3.80
N GLY A 71 -17.97 -12.88 -2.90
CA GLY A 71 -17.31 -14.14 -3.17
C GLY A 71 -18.04 -14.99 -4.21
N ALA A 72 -17.30 -15.91 -4.85
CA ALA A 72 -17.87 -16.79 -5.87
C ALA A 72 -18.78 -17.84 -5.21
N ALA A 73 -19.99 -18.03 -5.75
CA ALA A 73 -20.89 -19.09 -5.28
C ALA A 73 -20.19 -20.46 -5.34
N VAL A 74 -20.42 -21.28 -4.32
CA VAL A 74 -19.71 -22.56 -4.14
C VAL A 74 -20.69 -23.71 -4.27
N ASN A 75 -20.25 -24.79 -4.93
CA ASN A 75 -20.96 -26.06 -5.00
C ASN A 75 -19.96 -27.21 -4.77
N VAL A 76 -19.91 -27.71 -3.53
CA VAL A 76 -18.99 -28.75 -3.11
C VAL A 76 -19.68 -30.10 -3.12
N THR A 77 -19.11 -31.09 -3.81
CA THR A 77 -19.57 -32.48 -3.74
C THR A 77 -18.68 -33.29 -2.81
N PHE A 78 -19.24 -33.92 -1.78
CA PHE A 78 -18.48 -34.81 -0.90
C PHE A 78 -18.23 -36.16 -1.58
N GLY A 79 -17.05 -36.75 -1.39
CA GLY A 79 -16.68 -37.99 -2.05
C GLY A 79 -15.34 -38.54 -1.57
N ASP A 80 -14.62 -39.19 -2.48
CA ASP A 80 -13.35 -39.88 -2.18
C ASP A 80 -12.11 -38.97 -2.31
N GLY A 81 -12.29 -37.71 -2.70
CA GLY A 81 -11.21 -36.75 -2.92
C GLY A 81 -10.68 -36.73 -4.36
N THR A 82 -11.25 -37.53 -5.25
CA THR A 82 -10.92 -37.56 -6.69
C THR A 82 -11.98 -36.83 -7.51
N GLY A 83 -11.65 -36.46 -8.76
CA GLY A 83 -12.60 -35.85 -9.69
C GLY A 83 -13.23 -34.52 -9.22
N GLY A 84 -12.56 -33.79 -8.32
CA GLY A 84 -13.08 -32.55 -7.73
C GLY A 84 -14.01 -32.73 -6.52
N THR A 85 -14.22 -33.97 -6.05
CA THR A 85 -14.94 -34.21 -4.79
C THR A 85 -14.06 -33.92 -3.57
N VAL A 86 -14.67 -33.62 -2.42
CA VAL A 86 -13.96 -33.37 -1.16
C VAL A 86 -14.10 -34.54 -0.20
N LYS A 87 -12.99 -34.93 0.42
CA LYS A 87 -12.90 -35.97 1.46
C LYS A 87 -12.38 -35.42 2.78
N THR A 88 -11.52 -34.40 2.75
CA THR A 88 -10.90 -33.81 3.94
C THR A 88 -11.44 -32.42 4.23
N LEU A 89 -11.28 -31.97 5.48
CA LEU A 89 -11.61 -30.60 5.88
C LEU A 89 -10.81 -29.57 5.08
N ASP A 90 -9.53 -29.85 4.79
CA ASP A 90 -8.67 -28.96 4.00
C ASP A 90 -9.17 -28.81 2.55
N GLN A 91 -9.64 -29.91 1.94
CA GLN A 91 -10.25 -29.87 0.61
C GLN A 91 -11.55 -29.07 0.61
N LEU A 92 -12.38 -29.23 1.64
CA LEU A 92 -13.58 -28.41 1.83
C LEU A 92 -13.23 -26.92 1.98
N ASN A 93 -12.27 -26.59 2.84
CA ASN A 93 -11.81 -25.22 3.06
C ASN A 93 -11.19 -24.59 1.81
N THR A 94 -10.49 -25.37 0.99
CA THR A 94 -9.97 -24.90 -0.30
C THR A 94 -11.10 -24.45 -1.23
N GLN A 95 -12.21 -25.19 -1.27
CA GLN A 95 -13.38 -24.83 -2.08
C GLN A 95 -14.17 -23.65 -1.49
N LEU A 96 -14.35 -23.62 -0.16
CA LEU A 96 -15.11 -22.57 0.53
C LEU A 96 -14.43 -21.20 0.52
N GLN A 97 -13.10 -21.15 0.46
CA GLN A 97 -12.33 -19.89 0.47
C GLN A 97 -12.70 -18.94 -0.67
N ALA A 98 -13.07 -19.46 -1.84
CA ALA A 98 -13.52 -18.64 -2.98
C ALA A 98 -14.78 -17.81 -2.66
N ASN A 99 -15.52 -18.22 -1.64
CA ASN A 99 -16.72 -17.56 -1.14
C ASN A 99 -16.52 -16.93 0.25
N ASN A 100 -15.27 -16.72 0.67
CA ASN A 100 -14.93 -16.11 1.96
C ASN A 100 -15.47 -16.90 3.17
N LEU A 101 -15.61 -18.22 3.03
CA LEU A 101 -16.05 -19.13 4.06
C LEU A 101 -14.90 -20.06 4.49
N THR A 102 -14.98 -20.51 5.73
CA THR A 102 -14.12 -21.55 6.30
C THR A 102 -14.97 -22.51 7.12
N ALA A 103 -14.50 -23.73 7.28
CA ALA A 103 -15.15 -24.79 8.00
C ALA A 103 -14.22 -25.40 9.05
N THR A 104 -14.80 -25.78 10.18
CA THR A 104 -14.15 -26.54 11.25
C THR A 104 -15.02 -27.72 11.65
N ILE A 105 -14.39 -28.77 12.19
CA ILE A 105 -15.08 -29.92 12.75
C ILE A 105 -14.60 -30.09 14.18
N ASP A 106 -15.52 -30.10 15.14
CA ASP A 106 -15.18 -30.31 16.55
C ASP A 106 -14.93 -31.80 16.87
N ALA A 107 -14.55 -32.10 18.11
CA ALA A 107 -14.29 -33.47 18.56
C ALA A 107 -15.55 -34.38 18.51
N ASN A 108 -16.75 -33.81 18.43
CA ASN A 108 -18.01 -34.53 18.33
C ASN A 108 -18.47 -34.73 16.87
N GLY A 109 -17.72 -34.20 15.90
CA GLY A 109 -18.07 -34.27 14.48
C GLY A 109 -19.03 -33.18 14.01
N LEU A 110 -19.24 -32.12 14.80
CA LEU A 110 -20.05 -30.97 14.40
C LEU A 110 -19.27 -30.13 13.39
N LEU A 111 -19.76 -30.08 12.15
CA LEU A 111 -19.28 -29.18 11.11
C LEU A 111 -19.82 -27.77 11.35
N THR A 112 -18.92 -26.81 11.56
CA THR A 112 -19.26 -25.39 11.65
C THR A 112 -18.69 -24.69 10.42
N VAL A 113 -19.52 -23.92 9.71
CA VAL A 113 -19.07 -23.04 8.62
C VAL A 113 -19.20 -21.60 9.10
N SER A 114 -18.11 -20.85 8.98
CA SER A 114 -17.98 -19.46 9.43
C SER A 114 -17.41 -18.59 8.32
N ALA A 115 -17.64 -17.28 8.40
CA ALA A 115 -16.96 -16.33 7.53
C ALA A 115 -15.46 -16.31 7.86
N THR A 116 -14.62 -16.01 6.87
CA THR A 116 -13.20 -15.72 7.12
C THR A 116 -13.05 -14.40 7.89
N ASN A 117 -11.84 -14.14 8.43
CA ASN A 117 -11.54 -12.90 9.15
C ASN A 117 -11.76 -11.63 8.31
N ASP A 118 -11.75 -11.75 6.98
CA ASP A 118 -12.05 -10.65 6.06
C ASP A 118 -13.50 -10.19 6.15
N TYR A 119 -14.42 -11.08 6.50
CA TYR A 119 -15.85 -10.80 6.57
C TYR A 119 -16.49 -11.32 7.86
N ALA A 120 -15.71 -11.41 8.94
CA ALA A 120 -16.16 -11.94 10.23
C ALA A 120 -17.28 -11.10 10.86
N SER A 121 -17.48 -9.87 10.40
CA SER A 121 -18.57 -8.97 10.81
C SER A 121 -19.92 -9.27 10.12
N SER A 122 -19.92 -10.12 9.09
CA SER A 122 -21.09 -10.41 8.28
C SER A 122 -21.78 -11.72 8.69
N THR A 123 -23.09 -11.75 8.55
CA THR A 123 -23.89 -12.96 8.81
C THR A 123 -24.12 -13.74 7.52
N ILE A 124 -23.65 -14.99 7.49
CA ILE A 124 -23.88 -15.92 6.37
C ILE A 124 -25.40 -16.13 6.18
N GLY A 125 -25.86 -16.14 4.94
CA GLY A 125 -27.27 -16.29 4.58
C GLY A 125 -28.13 -15.04 4.80
N SER A 126 -27.55 -13.92 5.26
CA SER A 126 -28.30 -12.67 5.41
C SER A 126 -28.65 -12.04 4.05
N ALA A 127 -29.71 -11.24 4.00
CA ALA A 127 -30.11 -10.54 2.78
C ALA A 127 -29.03 -9.59 2.24
N ALA A 128 -28.24 -8.98 3.13
CA ALA A 128 -27.19 -8.02 2.75
C ALA A 128 -25.91 -8.72 2.30
N ALA A 129 -25.45 -9.74 3.04
CA ALA A 129 -24.18 -10.40 2.75
C ALA A 129 -24.32 -11.58 1.78
N GLY A 130 -25.51 -12.19 1.64
CA GLY A 130 -25.70 -13.40 0.85
C GLY A 130 -25.15 -14.64 1.56
N GLY A 131 -24.70 -15.66 0.83
CA GLY A 131 -24.23 -16.93 1.40
C GLY A 131 -25.33 -17.88 1.86
N THR A 132 -26.47 -17.94 1.16
CA THR A 132 -27.54 -18.88 1.53
C THR A 132 -27.08 -20.31 1.33
N ILE A 133 -27.26 -21.15 2.36
CA ILE A 133 -26.91 -22.57 2.32
C ILE A 133 -27.93 -23.36 1.51
N GLY A 134 -27.46 -24.36 0.77
CA GLY A 134 -28.28 -25.28 -0.01
C GLY A 134 -27.55 -26.58 -0.37
N GLY A 135 -28.02 -27.23 -1.43
CA GLY A 135 -27.51 -28.51 -1.90
C GLY A 135 -28.21 -29.69 -1.24
N THR A 136 -27.93 -30.91 -1.71
CA THR A 136 -28.63 -32.12 -1.24
C THR A 136 -28.23 -32.52 0.18
N ILE A 137 -27.15 -31.95 0.73
CA ILE A 137 -26.71 -32.24 2.09
C ILE A 137 -27.65 -31.66 3.15
N THR A 138 -28.41 -30.60 2.85
CA THR A 138 -29.31 -29.94 3.80
C THR A 138 -30.52 -30.79 4.17
N SER A 139 -30.88 -31.77 3.33
CA SER A 139 -31.89 -32.79 3.66
C SER A 139 -31.30 -34.02 4.35
N THR A 140 -29.97 -34.14 4.41
CA THR A 140 -29.25 -35.29 4.98
C THR A 140 -28.70 -34.98 6.37
N LEU A 141 -28.27 -33.74 6.61
CA LEU A 141 -27.79 -33.23 7.88
C LEU A 141 -28.70 -32.12 8.41
N THR A 142 -28.78 -31.99 9.73
CA THR A 142 -29.46 -30.87 10.39
C THR A 142 -28.51 -29.68 10.47
N TRP A 143 -28.94 -28.52 9.98
CA TRP A 143 -28.21 -27.26 10.05
C TRP A 143 -28.90 -26.30 11.02
N SER A 144 -28.11 -25.60 11.83
CA SER A 144 -28.61 -24.48 12.62
C SER A 144 -28.83 -23.25 11.72
N ASN A 145 -29.65 -22.32 12.18
CA ASN A 145 -29.70 -20.99 11.59
C ASN A 145 -28.34 -20.29 11.80
N ALA A 146 -27.90 -19.56 10.79
CA ALA A 146 -26.74 -18.70 10.93
C ALA A 146 -27.00 -17.63 12.00
N THR A 147 -26.05 -17.48 12.91
CA THR A 147 -26.11 -16.47 13.98
C THR A 147 -25.32 -15.23 13.56
N ALA A 148 -25.79 -14.07 14.00
CA ALA A 148 -25.00 -12.84 13.85
C ALA A 148 -23.66 -12.98 14.59
N PRO A 149 -22.58 -12.36 14.09
CA PRO A 149 -21.30 -12.35 14.77
C PRO A 149 -21.42 -11.81 16.19
N VAL A 150 -20.77 -12.48 17.14
CA VAL A 150 -20.75 -12.06 18.53
C VAL A 150 -19.70 -10.97 18.70
N ALA A 151 -20.12 -9.81 19.21
CA ALA A 151 -19.20 -8.71 19.47
C ALA A 151 -18.35 -8.98 20.71
N ASP A 152 -17.03 -9.01 20.54
CA ASP A 152 -16.08 -8.96 21.66
C ASP A 152 -15.96 -7.51 22.15
N ALA A 153 -16.42 -7.26 23.38
CA ALA A 153 -16.43 -5.93 23.98
C ALA A 153 -15.03 -5.32 24.14
N VAL A 154 -14.02 -6.14 24.45
CA VAL A 154 -12.63 -5.69 24.60
C VAL A 154 -12.07 -5.28 23.25
N ALA A 155 -12.25 -6.13 22.23
CA ALA A 155 -11.81 -5.81 20.88
C ALA A 155 -12.51 -4.56 20.32
N GLN A 156 -13.82 -4.41 20.57
CA GLN A 156 -14.57 -3.22 20.14
C GLN A 156 -14.09 -1.94 20.83
N ALA A 157 -13.76 -1.99 22.12
CA ALA A 157 -13.19 -0.85 22.83
C ALA A 157 -11.84 -0.42 22.22
N THR A 158 -10.95 -1.39 21.96
CA THR A 158 -9.66 -1.12 21.30
C THR A 158 -9.85 -0.50 19.91
N ARG A 159 -10.73 -1.06 19.08
CA ARG A 159 -11.01 -0.52 17.74
C ARG A 159 -11.61 0.88 17.77
N THR A 160 -12.48 1.16 18.75
CA THR A 160 -13.05 2.49 18.97
C THR A 160 -11.96 3.51 19.28
N ASN A 161 -11.01 3.15 20.15
CA ASN A 161 -9.88 4.00 20.47
C ASN A 161 -8.99 4.25 19.24
N LEU A 162 -8.75 3.23 18.41
CA LEU A 162 -7.99 3.38 17.16
C LEU A 162 -8.70 4.28 16.14
N VAL A 163 -10.02 4.18 16.00
CA VAL A 163 -10.82 5.10 15.17
C VAL A 163 -10.68 6.54 15.66
N SER A 164 -10.78 6.76 16.98
CA SER A 164 -10.58 8.09 17.57
C SER A 164 -9.17 8.63 17.31
N GLN A 165 -8.13 7.81 17.51
CA GLN A 165 -6.75 8.17 17.21
C GLN A 165 -6.54 8.53 15.74
N TYR A 166 -7.08 7.73 14.81
CA TYR A 166 -7.02 8.04 13.38
C TYR A 166 -7.66 9.39 13.09
N ASN A 167 -8.88 9.65 13.60
CA ASN A 167 -9.59 10.90 13.34
C ASN A 167 -8.87 12.11 13.95
N ASN A 168 -8.25 11.95 15.12
CA ASN A 168 -7.40 12.99 15.71
C ASN A 168 -6.18 13.31 14.85
N ILE A 169 -5.54 12.28 14.27
CA ILE A 169 -4.42 12.47 13.34
C ILE A 169 -4.90 13.15 12.05
N MET A 170 -6.09 12.81 11.52
CA MET A 170 -6.66 13.51 10.37
C MET A 170 -6.86 15.00 10.64
N THR A 171 -7.38 15.36 11.82
CA THR A 171 -7.47 16.75 12.25
C THR A 171 -6.10 17.42 12.33
N GLN A 172 -5.07 16.73 12.84
CA GLN A 172 -3.70 17.25 12.86
C GLN A 172 -3.13 17.47 11.46
N ILE A 173 -3.45 16.58 10.51
CA ILE A 173 -3.06 16.76 9.10
C ILE A 173 -3.74 18.01 8.52
N ASP A 174 -5.04 18.19 8.79
CA ASP A 174 -5.78 19.38 8.35
C ASP A 174 -5.18 20.67 8.90
N THR A 175 -4.92 20.73 10.21
CA THR A 175 -4.30 21.91 10.82
C THR A 175 -2.89 22.15 10.29
N THR A 176 -2.07 21.09 10.16
CA THR A 176 -0.71 21.22 9.63
C THR A 176 -0.72 21.75 8.19
N SER A 177 -1.64 21.24 7.36
CA SER A 177 -1.79 21.68 5.97
C SER A 177 -2.24 23.14 5.90
N LEU A 178 -3.09 23.61 6.81
CA LEU A 178 -3.55 25.00 6.86
C LEU A 178 -2.45 25.95 7.37
N ASP A 179 -1.68 25.52 8.36
CA ASP A 179 -0.64 26.32 9.00
C ASP A 179 0.65 26.43 8.15
N ALA A 180 0.82 25.55 7.15
CA ALA A 180 1.97 25.49 6.24
C ALA A 180 2.02 26.65 5.21
N SER A 181 1.93 27.89 5.70
CA SER A 181 1.99 29.11 4.90
C SER A 181 3.35 29.82 5.04
N PHE A 182 3.81 30.44 3.96
CA PHE A 182 4.96 31.34 3.96
C PHE A 182 4.59 32.63 3.25
N ASN A 183 4.76 33.78 3.93
CA ASN A 183 4.39 35.11 3.40
C ASN A 183 2.98 35.17 2.79
N GLY A 184 2.01 34.45 3.38
CA GLY A 184 0.63 34.42 2.90
C GLY A 184 0.34 33.48 1.74
N VAL A 185 1.31 32.66 1.30
CA VAL A 185 1.11 31.60 0.29
C VAL A 185 1.18 30.24 0.96
N ASN A 186 0.18 29.39 0.75
CA ASN A 186 0.13 28.01 1.21
C ASN A 186 -0.02 27.03 0.04
N LEU A 187 1.09 26.41 -0.36
CA LEU A 187 1.13 25.44 -1.45
C LEU A 187 0.44 24.11 -1.14
N LEU A 188 0.09 23.84 0.12
CA LEU A 188 -0.69 22.67 0.54
C LEU A 188 -2.20 22.96 0.66
N ASN A 189 -2.60 24.21 0.48
CA ASN A 189 -3.99 24.65 0.46
C ASN A 189 -4.45 25.16 -0.93
N GLY A 190 -3.70 24.83 -1.99
CA GLY A 190 -4.05 25.16 -3.37
C GLY A 190 -3.60 26.55 -3.84
N ASP A 191 -2.85 27.32 -3.04
CA ASP A 191 -2.34 28.61 -3.48
C ASP A 191 -1.26 28.45 -4.55
N GLN A 192 -0.98 29.52 -5.30
CA GLN A 192 0.06 29.54 -6.31
C GLN A 192 1.23 30.42 -5.86
N LEU A 193 2.45 29.93 -6.06
CA LEU A 193 3.67 30.71 -5.91
C LEU A 193 4.25 31.01 -7.30
N LYS A 194 4.25 32.29 -7.68
CA LYS A 194 4.94 32.76 -8.88
C LYS A 194 6.30 33.33 -8.51
N LEU A 195 7.36 32.69 -9.01
CA LEU A 195 8.74 33.12 -8.86
C LEU A 195 9.19 33.81 -10.15
N VAL A 196 9.66 35.04 -10.05
CA VAL A 196 10.19 35.81 -11.19
C VAL A 196 11.71 35.79 -11.14
N PHE A 197 12.35 35.47 -12.27
CA PHE A 197 13.80 35.32 -12.37
C PHE A 197 14.51 36.49 -13.05
N ASP A 198 13.77 37.37 -13.71
CA ASP A 198 14.29 38.53 -14.43
C ASP A 198 13.51 39.81 -14.10
N GLU A 199 14.13 40.96 -14.30
CA GLU A 199 13.51 42.27 -13.99
C GLU A 199 12.26 42.55 -14.84
N THR A 200 12.17 41.92 -16.03
CA THR A 200 11.03 42.12 -16.94
C THR A 200 9.83 41.23 -16.65
N GLY A 201 9.96 40.25 -15.75
CA GLY A 201 8.89 39.31 -15.40
C GLY A 201 8.60 38.23 -16.44
N LYS A 202 9.35 38.19 -17.56
CA LYS A 202 9.14 37.25 -18.66
C LYS A 202 9.67 35.86 -18.32
N SER A 203 10.76 35.79 -17.56
CA SER A 203 11.32 34.55 -17.04
C SER A 203 10.74 34.28 -15.66
N ASN A 204 9.86 33.28 -15.56
CA ASN A 204 9.21 32.94 -14.30
C ASN A 204 8.99 31.43 -14.16
N LEU A 205 8.86 30.98 -12.92
CA LEU A 205 8.40 29.65 -12.56
C LEU A 205 7.11 29.81 -11.75
N SER A 206 6.02 29.22 -12.23
CA SER A 206 4.77 29.15 -11.48
C SER A 206 4.63 27.76 -10.85
N ILE A 207 4.57 27.73 -9.52
CA ILE A 207 4.33 26.52 -8.74
C ILE A 207 2.88 26.58 -8.28
N THR A 208 2.06 25.69 -8.83
CA THR A 208 0.65 25.57 -8.42
C THR A 208 0.58 24.61 -7.24
N GLY A 209 0.04 25.09 -6.13
CA GLY A 209 -0.19 24.26 -4.95
C GLY A 209 -1.28 23.23 -5.17
N VAL A 210 -1.29 22.28 -4.25
CA VAL A 210 -2.26 21.19 -4.16
C VAL A 210 -3.07 21.36 -2.88
N THR A 211 -4.22 20.70 -2.76
CA THR A 211 -4.98 20.67 -1.51
C THR A 211 -4.73 19.35 -0.80
N PHE A 212 -3.86 19.33 0.20
CA PHE A 212 -3.42 18.11 0.92
C PHE A 212 -3.88 18.06 2.38
N ASN A 213 -5.07 18.58 2.64
CA ASN A 213 -5.84 18.21 3.83
C ASN A 213 -6.33 16.75 3.71
N SER A 214 -6.86 16.19 4.80
CA SER A 214 -7.39 14.84 4.90
C SER A 214 -8.33 14.51 3.73
N LYS A 215 -9.28 15.40 3.42
CA LYS A 215 -10.22 15.25 2.30
C LYS A 215 -9.53 15.24 0.93
N GLY A 216 -8.58 16.15 0.70
CA GLY A 216 -7.81 16.25 -0.54
C GLY A 216 -6.90 15.05 -0.79
N LEU A 217 -6.44 14.40 0.29
CA LEU A 217 -5.73 13.12 0.24
C LEU A 217 -6.65 11.90 0.13
N GLY A 218 -7.98 12.10 0.08
CA GLY A 218 -8.96 11.01 0.03
C GLY A 218 -9.12 10.24 1.35
N LEU A 219 -8.61 10.81 2.45
CA LEU A 219 -8.69 10.25 3.80
C LEU A 219 -9.94 10.79 4.50
N ALA A 220 -11.05 10.07 4.36
CA ALA A 220 -12.25 10.37 5.12
C ALA A 220 -12.06 9.99 6.60
N GLY A 221 -12.76 10.69 7.49
CA GLY A 221 -12.89 10.28 8.89
C GLY A 221 -13.55 8.91 9.00
N LEU A 222 -13.07 8.10 9.94
CA LEU A 222 -13.58 6.75 10.16
C LEU A 222 -14.76 6.76 11.13
N VAL A 223 -15.70 5.86 10.90
CA VAL A 223 -16.89 5.67 11.71
C VAL A 223 -16.75 4.41 12.56
N GLN A 224 -16.94 4.56 13.86
CA GLN A 224 -16.90 3.47 14.83
C GLN A 224 -17.90 2.37 14.43
N GLY A 225 -17.46 1.10 14.51
CA GLY A 225 -18.29 -0.05 14.18
C GLY A 225 -18.46 -0.28 12.68
N THR A 226 -17.70 0.42 11.81
CA THR A 226 -17.75 0.19 10.36
C THR A 226 -16.36 -0.01 9.76
N ASP A 227 -15.44 0.96 9.88
CA ASP A 227 -14.19 0.94 9.11
C ASP A 227 -13.11 0.01 9.64
N PHE A 228 -13.13 -0.32 10.94
CA PHE A 228 -12.21 -1.29 11.55
C PHE A 228 -12.91 -2.58 12.00
N ILE A 229 -14.13 -2.85 11.51
CA ILE A 229 -14.94 -3.97 12.03
C ILE A 229 -14.37 -5.36 11.68
N ASP A 230 -13.72 -5.49 10.52
CA ASP A 230 -13.07 -6.71 10.03
C ASP A 230 -11.84 -6.38 9.17
N ASN A 231 -11.14 -7.41 8.68
CA ASN A 231 -9.93 -7.21 7.89
C ASN A 231 -10.24 -6.54 6.54
N ALA A 232 -11.37 -6.85 5.88
CA ALA A 232 -11.69 -6.23 4.59
C ALA A 232 -11.93 -4.72 4.72
N ALA A 233 -12.68 -4.30 5.75
CA ALA A 233 -12.88 -2.88 6.05
C ALA A 233 -11.55 -2.19 6.39
N THR A 234 -10.75 -2.80 7.25
CA THR A 234 -9.45 -2.26 7.67
C THR A 234 -8.48 -2.13 6.48
N ASN A 235 -8.44 -3.12 5.59
CA ASN A 235 -7.59 -3.11 4.40
C ASN A 235 -7.99 -2.01 3.39
N LYS A 236 -9.27 -1.61 3.34
CA LYS A 236 -9.70 -0.44 2.55
C LYS A 236 -9.09 0.85 3.10
N VAL A 237 -9.07 1.02 4.43
CA VAL A 237 -8.42 2.17 5.07
C VAL A 237 -6.91 2.15 4.81
N LEU A 238 -6.26 1.01 4.97
CA LEU A 238 -4.82 0.84 4.69
C LEU A 238 -4.48 1.19 3.23
N THR A 239 -5.30 0.76 2.28
CA THR A 239 -5.11 1.09 0.86
C THR A 239 -5.18 2.60 0.62
N LYS A 240 -6.16 3.29 1.22
CA LYS A 240 -6.27 4.76 1.13
C LYS A 240 -5.04 5.46 1.71
N LEU A 241 -4.55 5.00 2.86
CA LEU A 241 -3.33 5.53 3.50
C LEU A 241 -2.09 5.35 2.61
N ASN A 242 -1.92 4.18 1.98
CA ASN A 242 -0.81 3.93 1.06
C ASN A 242 -0.86 4.83 -0.18
N THR A 243 -2.06 5.03 -0.74
CA THR A 243 -2.26 5.98 -1.85
C THR A 243 -1.92 7.40 -1.44
N ALA A 244 -2.43 7.88 -0.30
CA ALA A 244 -2.12 9.21 0.22
C ALA A 244 -0.62 9.41 0.46
N SER A 245 0.07 8.42 1.03
CA SER A 245 1.53 8.44 1.23
C SER A 245 2.29 8.54 -0.10
N SER A 246 1.84 7.80 -1.13
CA SER A 246 2.46 7.85 -2.46
C SER A 246 2.25 9.21 -3.12
N THR A 247 1.06 9.80 -3.01
CA THR A 247 0.75 11.14 -3.49
C THR A 247 1.63 12.20 -2.82
N LEU A 248 1.76 12.17 -1.49
CA LEU A 248 2.63 13.09 -0.74
C LEU A 248 4.10 13.00 -1.18
N ARG A 249 4.61 11.78 -1.41
CA ARG A 249 5.99 11.58 -1.90
C ARG A 249 6.18 12.13 -3.32
N SER A 250 5.18 11.94 -4.19
CA SER A 250 5.21 12.48 -5.55
C SER A 250 5.30 14.01 -5.52
N GLU A 251 4.48 14.67 -4.69
CA GLU A 251 4.51 16.12 -4.56
C GLU A 251 5.83 16.63 -3.97
N ALA A 252 6.34 15.98 -2.92
CA ALA A 252 7.64 16.32 -2.35
C ALA A 252 8.77 16.24 -3.40
N SER A 253 8.72 15.27 -4.31
CA SER A 253 9.66 15.15 -5.43
C SER A 253 9.51 16.29 -6.45
N THR A 254 8.28 16.71 -6.75
CA THR A 254 7.99 17.86 -7.61
C THR A 254 8.52 19.16 -7.00
N LEU A 255 8.22 19.42 -5.72
CA LEU A 255 8.73 20.58 -4.99
C LEU A 255 10.26 20.56 -4.89
N GLY A 256 10.87 19.40 -4.68
CA GLY A 256 12.33 19.22 -4.69
C GLY A 256 12.95 19.57 -6.04
N SER A 257 12.33 19.15 -7.14
CA SER A 257 12.78 19.48 -8.50
C SER A 257 12.65 20.97 -8.80
N ASN A 258 11.54 21.59 -8.38
CA ASN A 258 11.35 23.04 -8.47
C ASN A 258 12.41 23.81 -7.66
N LEU A 259 12.75 23.34 -6.45
CA LEU A 259 13.81 23.93 -5.64
C LEU A 259 15.17 23.87 -6.36
N SER A 260 15.51 22.74 -6.99
CA SER A 260 16.75 22.63 -7.77
C SER A 260 16.79 23.65 -8.92
N VAL A 261 15.68 23.88 -9.61
CA VAL A 261 15.59 24.92 -10.66
C VAL A 261 15.86 26.31 -10.07
N VAL A 262 15.24 26.62 -8.93
CA VAL A 262 15.43 27.91 -8.24
C VAL A 262 16.89 28.09 -7.79
N GLN A 263 17.53 27.05 -7.25
CA GLN A 263 18.93 27.10 -6.84
C GLN A 263 19.87 27.34 -8.03
N VAL A 264 19.70 26.61 -9.12
CA VAL A 264 20.50 26.80 -10.35
C VAL A 264 20.34 28.22 -10.90
N ARG A 265 19.10 28.75 -10.91
CA ARG A 265 18.85 30.13 -11.34
C ARG A 265 19.46 31.16 -10.40
N GLN A 266 19.40 30.93 -9.10
CA GLN A 266 20.03 31.81 -8.11
C GLN A 266 21.54 31.88 -8.33
N ASP A 267 22.21 30.75 -8.55
CA ASP A 267 23.66 30.72 -8.75
C ASP A 267 24.07 31.33 -10.10
N PHE A 268 23.31 31.06 -11.17
CA PHE A 268 23.51 31.74 -12.45
C PHE A 268 23.42 33.26 -12.30
N ASN A 269 22.39 33.76 -11.62
CA ASN A 269 22.21 35.20 -11.43
C ASN A 269 23.34 35.81 -10.57
N LYS A 270 23.80 35.14 -9.51
CA LYS A 270 24.96 35.59 -8.73
C LYS A 270 26.22 35.70 -9.60
N ASN A 271 26.49 34.68 -10.42
CA ASN A 271 27.64 34.68 -11.31
C ASN A 271 27.53 35.77 -12.39
N LEU A 272 26.34 35.96 -12.97
CA LEU A 272 26.09 37.03 -13.93
C LEU A 272 26.30 38.41 -13.31
N ILE A 273 25.79 38.63 -12.09
CA ILE A 273 26.00 39.89 -11.35
C ILE A 273 27.50 40.15 -11.15
N ASN A 274 28.27 39.15 -10.72
CA ASN A 274 29.71 39.30 -10.52
C ASN A 274 30.43 39.67 -11.83
N VAL A 275 30.11 38.98 -12.95
CA VAL A 275 30.70 39.27 -14.26
C VAL A 275 30.34 40.68 -14.73
N LEU A 276 29.08 41.09 -14.57
CA LEU A 276 28.63 42.43 -14.95
C LEU A 276 29.25 43.52 -14.07
N GLN A 277 29.44 43.27 -12.77
CA GLN A 277 30.16 44.18 -11.87
C GLN A 277 31.62 44.34 -12.30
N THR A 278 32.34 43.24 -12.53
CA THR A 278 33.73 43.30 -13.01
C THR A 278 33.83 43.97 -14.38
N GLY A 279 32.95 43.62 -15.33
CA GLY A 279 32.91 44.24 -16.65
C GLY A 279 32.62 45.74 -16.59
N SER A 280 31.66 46.15 -15.75
CA SER A 280 31.36 47.56 -15.52
C SER A 280 32.55 48.29 -14.90
N SER A 281 33.21 47.70 -13.90
CA SER A 281 34.42 48.28 -13.29
C SER A 281 35.54 48.42 -14.32
N ASN A 282 35.77 47.43 -15.18
CA ASN A 282 36.81 47.53 -16.21
C ASN A 282 36.52 48.61 -17.27
N LEU A 283 35.25 48.93 -17.54
CA LEU A 283 34.87 49.98 -18.48
C LEU A 283 34.92 51.39 -17.88
N THR A 284 34.79 51.52 -16.56
CA THR A 284 34.67 52.83 -15.89
C THR A 284 35.90 53.19 -15.05
N LEU A 285 36.67 52.20 -14.59
CA LEU A 285 37.91 52.42 -13.87
C LEU A 285 38.99 52.84 -14.87
N ALA A 286 39.56 54.02 -14.64
CA ALA A 286 40.74 54.46 -15.37
C ALA A 286 41.96 53.64 -14.94
N ASP A 287 42.85 53.31 -15.88
CA ASP A 287 44.14 52.70 -15.55
C ASP A 287 45.00 53.73 -14.81
N THR A 288 45.19 53.50 -13.52
CA THR A 288 45.94 54.43 -12.66
C THR A 288 47.38 54.62 -13.11
N ASN A 289 47.99 53.64 -13.79
CA ASN A 289 49.35 53.77 -14.30
C ASN A 289 49.40 54.66 -15.54
N GLU A 290 48.45 54.52 -16.46
CA GLU A 290 48.37 55.34 -17.67
C GLU A 290 47.98 56.78 -17.31
N GLU A 291 46.98 56.96 -16.43
CA GLU A 291 46.62 58.29 -15.92
C GLU A 291 47.77 58.94 -15.14
N ALA A 292 48.54 58.18 -14.35
CA ALA A 292 49.74 58.70 -13.67
C ALA A 292 50.83 59.11 -14.65
N ALA A 293 51.10 58.30 -15.69
CA ALA A 293 52.07 58.62 -16.73
C ALA A 293 51.65 59.86 -17.54
N ASN A 294 50.37 59.96 -17.88
CA ASN A 294 49.81 61.12 -18.58
C ASN A 294 49.86 62.38 -17.71
N SER A 295 49.53 62.28 -16.43
CA SER A 295 49.65 63.37 -15.45
C SER A 295 51.10 63.84 -15.28
N GLN A 296 52.05 62.90 -15.22
CA GLN A 296 53.48 63.21 -15.17
C GLN A 296 53.97 63.87 -16.46
N ALA A 297 53.58 63.34 -17.62
CA ALA A 297 53.92 63.92 -18.92
C ALA A 297 53.31 65.32 -19.10
N LEU A 298 52.07 65.54 -18.63
CA LEU A 298 51.41 66.84 -18.63
C LEU A 298 52.15 67.83 -17.72
N SER A 299 52.56 67.40 -16.52
CA SER A 299 53.34 68.22 -15.60
C SER A 299 54.69 68.63 -16.23
N THR A 300 55.37 67.70 -16.91
CA THR A 300 56.59 67.98 -17.68
C THR A 300 56.31 68.93 -18.85
N ARG A 301 55.22 68.74 -19.61
CA ARG A 301 54.82 69.67 -20.69
C ARG A 301 54.50 71.07 -20.17
N GLN A 302 53.82 71.19 -19.03
CA GLN A 302 53.52 72.48 -18.40
C GLN A 302 54.80 73.17 -17.94
N SER A 303 55.74 72.43 -17.32
CA SER A 303 57.05 72.96 -16.96
C SER A 303 57.83 73.46 -18.19
N ILE A 304 57.86 72.69 -19.28
CA ILE A 304 58.49 73.10 -20.54
C ILE A 304 57.78 74.31 -21.15
N ALA A 305 56.45 74.36 -21.15
CA ALA A 305 55.69 75.48 -21.70
C ALA A 305 55.94 76.77 -20.91
N VAL A 306 56.02 76.69 -19.57
CA VAL A 306 56.37 77.84 -18.71
C VAL A 306 57.81 78.27 -18.93
N SER A 307 58.77 77.34 -19.02
CA SER A 307 60.17 77.65 -19.33
C SER A 307 60.34 78.24 -20.73
N ALA A 308 59.65 77.71 -21.74
CA ALA A 308 59.66 78.23 -23.10
C ALA A 308 59.02 79.62 -23.20
N LEU A 309 57.94 79.88 -22.46
CA LEU A 309 57.34 81.22 -22.35
C LEU A 309 58.26 82.21 -21.64
N SER A 310 58.93 81.77 -20.56
CA SER A 310 59.96 82.56 -19.87
C SER A 310 61.13 82.90 -20.80
N LEU A 311 61.64 81.92 -21.55
CA LEU A 311 62.70 82.10 -22.56
C LEU A 311 62.25 82.99 -23.72
N ALA A 312 61.01 82.88 -24.19
CA ALA A 312 60.45 83.75 -25.22
C ALA A 312 60.35 85.21 -24.73
N ASN A 313 59.91 85.42 -23.48
CA ASN A 313 59.88 86.75 -22.87
C ASN A 313 61.29 87.32 -22.63
N GLN A 314 62.25 86.51 -22.19
CA GLN A 314 63.67 86.90 -22.05
C GLN A 314 64.32 87.20 -23.40
N SER A 315 63.99 86.43 -24.44
CA SER A 315 64.44 86.67 -25.82
C SER A 315 63.88 87.99 -26.36
N GLN A 316 62.59 88.27 -26.15
CA GLN A 316 61.98 89.56 -26.51
C GLN A 316 62.62 90.75 -25.77
N GLN A 317 63.00 90.58 -24.50
CA GLN A 317 63.74 91.61 -23.74
C GLN A 317 65.21 91.78 -24.21
N SER A 318 65.90 90.69 -24.56
CA SER A 318 67.28 90.76 -25.09
C SER A 318 67.33 91.42 -26.48
N VAL A 319 66.33 91.16 -27.34
CA VAL A 319 66.18 91.87 -28.63
C VAL A 319 65.93 93.36 -28.41
N LEU A 320 65.14 93.73 -27.40
CA LEU A 320 64.92 95.12 -27.02
C LEU A 320 66.19 95.79 -26.46
N GLN A 321 67.10 95.03 -25.85
CA GLN A 321 68.38 95.52 -25.33
C GLN A 321 69.43 95.71 -26.44
N LEU A 322 69.33 94.96 -27.54
CA LEU A 322 70.16 95.09 -28.75
C LEU A 322 69.73 96.28 -29.64
N LEU A 323 68.46 96.68 -29.57
CA LEU A 323 67.88 97.80 -30.30
C LEU A 323 67.95 99.13 -29.53
N ARG A 324 68.72 99.18 -28.45
CA ARG A 324 68.95 100.37 -27.60
C ARG A 324 70.38 100.86 -27.69
#